data_AF-A0A7S1GSD8-F1
#
_entry.id   AF-A0A7S1GSD8-F1
#
_cell.length_a   1.000
_cell.length_b   1.000
_cell.length_c   1.000
_cell.angle_alpha   90.00
_cell.angle_beta   90.00
_cell.angle_gamma   90.00
#
_symmetry.space_group_name_H-M   'P 1'
#
loop_
_entity.id
_entity.type
_entity.pdbx_description
1 polymer ?
#
loop_
_entity_poly.entity_id
_entity_poly.type
_entity_poly.pdbx_seq_one_letter_code
_entity_poly.pdbx_strand_id
1 'polypeptide(L)'
;NLDLSSIDGSIKSTISVTGLINSQTDDTNSLDITGQQGQGLSPLEVFVPTASWAKSTGALTLTVADGATLPARVPVVFSFSLKLPASPIAAPTVWIEAMTGTTVVIPRSPMQLASGRAAPLMTEGR
;
A
#
# COMPACT_ATOMS: atom_id res chain seq x y z
N ASN A 1 -4.47 -9.59 10.21
CA ASN A 1 -3.56 -8.65 10.89
C ASN A 1 -2.17 -8.77 10.29
N LEU A 2 -1.76 -7.82 9.47
CA LEU A 2 -0.35 -7.64 9.11
C LEU A 2 0.29 -6.87 10.26
N ASP A 3 1.29 -7.45 10.93
CA ASP A 3 2.05 -6.73 11.97
C ASP A 3 3.10 -5.84 11.29
N LEU A 4 2.95 -4.53 11.43
CA LEU A 4 3.80 -3.49 10.83
C LEU A 4 4.81 -2.90 11.84
N SER A 5 4.95 -3.52 13.03
CA SER A 5 5.63 -2.95 14.20
C SER A 5 7.14 -2.77 14.03
N SER A 6 7.74 -3.45 13.06
CA SER A 6 9.18 -3.40 12.79
C SER A 6 9.56 -2.37 11.70
N ILE A 7 8.61 -1.53 11.28
CA ILE A 7 8.86 -0.45 10.32
C ILE A 7 9.21 0.83 11.08
N ASP A 8 10.52 1.07 11.26
CA ASP A 8 11.09 2.27 11.87
C ASP A 8 11.50 3.27 10.76
N GLY A 9 11.09 4.54 10.87
CA GLY A 9 11.44 5.64 9.96
C GLY A 9 12.88 6.14 10.08
N SER A 10 13.72 5.54 10.95
CA SER A 10 15.16 5.83 11.04
C SER A 10 15.98 5.22 9.88
N ILE A 11 15.41 4.24 9.19
CA ILE A 11 15.95 3.62 7.97
C ILE A 11 14.86 3.64 6.90
N LYS A 12 15.19 4.04 5.67
CA LYS A 12 14.21 4.20 4.57
C LYS A 12 13.37 2.95 4.45
N SER A 13 12.15 3.03 4.97
CA SER A 13 11.20 1.95 4.98
C SER A 13 10.20 2.17 3.88
N THR A 14 9.90 1.10 3.15
CA THR A 14 9.03 1.15 1.98
C THR A 14 7.99 0.05 2.05
N ILE A 15 6.80 0.37 1.54
CA ILE A 15 5.73 -0.61 1.32
C ILE A 15 5.51 -0.67 -0.18
N SER A 16 5.66 -1.86 -0.74
CA SER A 16 5.47 -2.13 -2.16
C SER A 16 4.19 -2.92 -2.38
N VAL A 17 3.29 -2.35 -3.18
CA VAL A 17 2.09 -3.00 -3.69
C VAL A 17 2.33 -3.34 -5.16
N THR A 18 2.37 -4.61 -5.51
CA THR A 18 2.72 -5.09 -6.86
C THR A 18 1.60 -5.92 -7.48
N GLY A 19 1.65 -6.14 -8.79
CA GLY A 19 0.59 -6.88 -9.50
C GLY A 19 -0.57 -6.00 -9.97
N LEU A 20 -0.44 -4.67 -9.87
CA LEU A 20 -1.39 -3.69 -10.40
C LEU A 20 -1.20 -3.50 -11.93
N ILE A 21 -1.11 -4.61 -12.65
CA ILE A 21 -0.85 -4.60 -14.10
C ILE A 21 -2.04 -4.10 -14.90
N ASN A 22 -1.81 -3.72 -16.17
CA ASN A 22 -2.78 -3.20 -17.12
C ASN A 22 -3.30 -1.77 -16.84
N SER A 23 -2.75 -1.06 -15.87
CA SER A 23 -3.04 0.37 -15.66
C SER A 23 -2.68 1.21 -16.90
N GLN A 24 -3.49 2.24 -17.14
CA GLN A 24 -3.26 3.30 -18.11
C GLN A 24 -2.67 4.56 -17.46
N THR A 25 -2.46 4.56 -16.14
CA THR A 25 -1.73 5.64 -15.47
C THR A 25 -0.25 5.56 -15.85
N ASP A 26 0.29 6.65 -16.38
CA ASP A 26 1.70 6.75 -16.73
C ASP A 26 2.59 6.77 -15.49
N ASP A 27 3.86 6.37 -15.66
CA ASP A 27 4.85 6.34 -14.60
C ASP A 27 4.94 7.71 -13.90
N THR A 28 4.96 7.72 -12.57
CA THR A 28 5.07 8.95 -11.80
C THR A 28 5.73 8.70 -10.45
N ASN A 29 6.51 9.65 -9.96
CA ASN A 29 7.05 9.63 -8.60
C ASN A 29 6.22 10.47 -7.62
N SER A 30 5.03 10.91 -8.07
CA SER A 30 4.17 11.82 -7.32
C SER A 30 2.70 11.39 -7.43
N LEU A 31 2.41 10.09 -7.30
CA LEU A 31 1.02 9.63 -7.23
C LEU A 31 0.45 9.97 -5.85
N ASP A 32 -0.65 10.73 -5.84
CA ASP A 32 -1.26 11.14 -4.58
C ASP A 32 -1.76 9.94 -3.76
N ILE A 33 -1.43 9.97 -2.47
CA ILE A 33 -1.95 9.04 -1.47
C ILE A 33 -2.93 9.82 -0.59
N THR A 34 -4.11 9.26 -0.40
CA THR A 34 -5.13 9.83 0.49
C THR A 34 -5.42 8.87 1.63
N GLY A 35 -5.97 9.39 2.73
CA GLY A 35 -6.40 8.62 3.89
C GLY A 35 -7.85 8.87 4.25
N GLN A 36 -8.45 7.90 4.91
CA GLN A 36 -9.75 8.09 5.56
C GLN A 36 -9.50 8.43 7.03
N GLN A 37 -10.07 9.54 7.52
CA GLN A 37 -10.02 9.85 8.95
C GLN A 37 -10.92 8.88 9.74
N GLY A 38 -10.49 8.49 10.95
CA GLY A 38 -11.31 7.69 11.87
C GLY A 38 -11.14 6.16 11.81
N GLN A 39 -10.14 5.65 11.08
CA GLN A 39 -9.83 4.21 10.97
C GLN A 39 -8.41 3.85 11.45
N GLY A 40 -7.85 4.63 12.39
CA GLY A 40 -6.48 4.43 12.91
C GLY A 40 -5.60 5.66 12.67
N LEU A 41 -4.31 5.43 12.38
CA LEU A 41 -3.38 6.51 12.07
C LEU A 41 -3.62 7.05 10.66
N SER A 42 -3.50 8.37 10.50
CA SER A 42 -3.62 8.97 9.18
C SER A 42 -2.40 8.58 8.35
N PRO A 43 -2.56 8.11 7.10
CA PRO A 43 -1.42 7.75 6.27
C PRO A 43 -0.51 8.94 5.96
N LEU A 44 -1.00 10.18 6.04
CA LEU A 44 -0.21 11.40 5.88
C LEU A 44 0.71 11.70 7.07
N GLU A 45 0.47 11.08 8.23
CA GLU A 45 1.34 11.17 9.41
C GLU A 45 2.45 10.10 9.37
N VAL A 46 2.30 9.10 8.51
CA VAL A 46 3.13 7.89 8.47
C VAL A 46 3.97 7.83 7.20
N PHE A 47 3.38 8.19 6.05
CA PHE A 47 4.00 8.12 4.74
C PHE A 47 4.25 9.51 4.18
N VAL A 48 5.20 9.59 3.26
CA VAL A 48 5.27 10.70 2.31
C VAL A 48 3.91 10.79 1.59
N PRO A 49 3.32 11.98 1.40
CA PRO A 49 1.97 12.15 0.83
C PRO A 49 1.84 11.68 -0.62
N THR A 50 2.95 11.29 -1.24
CA THR A 50 3.01 10.77 -2.60
C THR A 50 3.76 9.45 -2.66
N ALA A 51 3.36 8.60 -3.62
CA ALA A 51 3.98 7.32 -3.93
C ALA A 51 4.67 7.36 -5.30
N SER A 52 5.64 6.46 -5.46
CA SER A 52 6.19 6.12 -6.77
C SER A 52 5.35 5.02 -7.42
N TRP A 53 4.92 5.25 -8.64
CA TRP A 53 4.13 4.37 -9.47
C TRP A 53 4.90 4.00 -10.74
N ALA A 54 5.04 2.69 -10.97
CA ALA A 54 5.63 2.12 -12.17
C ALA A 54 4.57 1.27 -12.90
N LYS A 55 4.09 1.79 -14.03
CA LYS A 55 3.15 1.16 -14.98
C LYS A 55 3.71 -0.12 -15.57
N SER A 56 4.99 -0.10 -15.95
CA SER A 56 5.66 -1.24 -16.61
C SER A 56 5.67 -2.51 -15.75
N THR A 57 5.84 -2.35 -14.44
CA THR A 57 5.87 -3.44 -13.47
C THR A 57 4.56 -3.60 -12.69
N GLY A 58 3.62 -2.67 -12.82
CA GLY A 58 2.41 -2.62 -12.02
C GLY A 58 2.70 -2.49 -10.53
N ALA A 59 3.66 -1.64 -10.17
CA ALA A 59 4.18 -1.51 -8.80
C ALA A 59 3.96 -0.09 -8.26
N LEU A 60 3.36 0.00 -7.08
CA LEU A 60 3.26 1.20 -6.26
C LEU A 60 4.19 1.05 -5.07
N THR A 61 5.04 2.05 -4.82
CA THR A 61 5.95 2.09 -3.68
C THR A 61 5.63 3.30 -2.81
N LEU A 62 5.19 3.04 -1.59
CA LEU A 62 5.03 4.04 -0.54
C LEU A 62 6.31 4.12 0.29
N THR A 63 6.67 5.33 0.70
CA THR A 63 7.83 5.57 1.57
C THR A 63 7.36 6.10 2.91
N VAL A 64 7.85 5.53 4.01
CA VAL A 64 7.61 6.02 5.36
C VAL A 64 8.30 7.37 5.52
N ALA A 65 7.60 8.35 6.08
CA ALA A 65 8.15 9.69 6.31
C ALA A 65 9.27 9.64 7.37
N ASP A 66 10.27 10.52 7.24
CA ASP A 66 11.38 10.57 8.18
C ASP A 66 10.87 10.86 9.61
N GLY A 67 11.30 10.04 10.57
CA GLY A 67 10.88 10.15 11.97
C GLY A 67 9.46 9.63 12.25
N ALA A 68 8.73 9.17 11.23
CA ALA A 68 7.47 8.47 11.44
C ALA A 68 7.71 7.05 11.94
N THR A 69 6.78 6.55 12.77
CA THR A 69 6.78 5.17 13.26
C THR A 69 5.41 4.58 13.04
N LEU A 70 5.35 3.29 12.67
CA LEU A 70 4.10 2.54 12.62
C LEU A 70 3.92 1.78 13.94
N PRO A 71 3.15 2.30 14.91
CA PRO A 71 2.87 1.57 16.14
C PRO A 71 2.17 0.24 15.83
N ALA A 72 2.62 -0.81 16.52
CA ALA A 72 2.03 -2.13 16.44
C ALA A 72 0.51 -2.07 16.69
N ARG A 73 -0.24 -2.89 15.95
CA ARG A 73 -1.70 -3.07 16.11
C ARG A 73 -2.56 -1.82 15.86
N VAL A 74 -1.99 -0.74 15.32
CA VAL A 74 -2.77 0.39 14.83
C VAL A 74 -2.88 0.28 13.31
N PRO A 75 -4.09 0.07 12.76
CA PRO A 75 -4.27 0.02 11.32
C PRO A 75 -3.93 1.37 10.68
N VAL A 76 -3.29 1.32 9.52
CA VAL A 76 -3.08 2.47 8.63
C VAL A 76 -3.84 2.19 7.35
N VAL A 77 -4.75 3.08 6.99
CA VAL A 77 -5.60 2.92 5.80
C VAL A 77 -5.29 4.03 4.81
N PHE A 78 -4.82 3.65 3.63
CA PHE A 78 -4.51 4.56 2.53
C PHE A 78 -5.23 4.17 1.24
N SER A 79 -5.39 5.15 0.36
CA SER A 79 -6.08 5.02 -0.93
C SER A 79 -5.30 5.76 -2.02
N PHE A 80 -5.28 5.18 -3.21
CA PHE A 80 -4.69 5.75 -4.43
C PHE A 80 -5.58 5.41 -5.63
N SER A 81 -5.45 6.16 -6.71
CA SER A 81 -6.25 5.98 -7.93
C SER A 81 -5.39 5.61 -9.12
N LEU A 82 -5.78 4.55 -9.85
CA LEU A 82 -5.18 4.16 -11.12
C LEU A 82 -6.25 4.15 -12.22
N LYS A 83 -5.84 4.54 -13.43
CA LYS A 83 -6.69 4.50 -14.61
C LYS A 83 -6.69 3.09 -15.18
N LEU A 84 -7.86 2.51 -15.40
CA LEU A 84 -8.01 1.20 -16.05
C LEU A 84 -8.18 1.35 -17.57
N PRO A 85 -7.89 0.30 -18.35
CA PRO A 85 -8.20 0.28 -19.77
C PRO A 85 -9.72 0.21 -19.96
N ALA A 86 -10.22 0.68 -21.11
CA ALA A 86 -11.65 0.73 -21.41
C ALA A 86 -12.29 -0.65 -21.52
N SER A 87 -11.49 -1.68 -21.82
CA SER A 87 -11.95 -3.07 -21.88
C SER A 87 -11.79 -3.74 -20.51
N PRO A 88 -12.82 -4.42 -20.00
CA PRO A 88 -12.70 -5.18 -18.76
C PRO A 88 -11.72 -6.35 -18.98
N ILE A 89 -10.70 -6.41 -18.14
CA ILE A 89 -9.72 -7.50 -18.09
C ILE A 89 -9.91 -8.21 -16.75
N ALA A 90 -9.59 -9.50 -16.68
CA ALA A 90 -9.55 -10.24 -15.42
C ALA A 90 -8.70 -9.49 -14.38
N ALA A 91 -9.20 -9.38 -13.15
CA ALA A 91 -8.49 -8.71 -12.07
C ALA A 91 -7.17 -9.45 -11.79
N PRO A 92 -6.02 -8.77 -11.86
CA PRO A 92 -4.75 -9.41 -11.55
C PRO A 92 -4.63 -9.65 -10.05
N THR A 93 -3.84 -10.67 -9.67
CA THR A 93 -3.48 -10.88 -8.27
C THR A 93 -2.56 -9.75 -7.81
N VAL A 94 -3.00 -9.00 -6.80
CA VAL A 94 -2.21 -7.94 -6.17
C VAL A 94 -1.43 -8.53 -5.00
N TRP A 95 -0.21 -8.05 -4.79
CA TRP A 95 0.69 -8.49 -3.74
C TRP A 95 1.13 -7.30 -2.90
N ILE A 96 1.37 -7.51 -1.61
CA ILE A 96 1.93 -6.50 -0.71
C ILE A 96 3.20 -7.02 -0.03
N GLU A 97 4.20 -6.15 0.08
CA GLU A 97 5.49 -6.41 0.72
C GLU A 97 5.92 -5.15 1.48
N ALA A 98 6.60 -5.31 2.62
CA ALA A 98 7.21 -4.19 3.33
C ALA A 98 8.68 -4.47 3.64
N MET A 99 9.51 -3.47 3.38
CA MET A 99 10.95 -3.52 3.54
C MET A 99 11.43 -2.36 4.39
N THR A 100 12.49 -2.60 5.15
CA THR A 100 13.14 -1.62 6.01
C THR A 100 14.63 -1.69 5.71
N GLY A 101 15.14 -0.68 4.98
CA GLY A 101 16.46 -0.78 4.33
C GLY A 101 16.50 -1.91 3.30
N THR A 102 17.37 -2.91 3.50
CA THR A 102 17.45 -4.12 2.66
C THR A 102 16.78 -5.34 3.28
N THR A 103 16.16 -5.19 4.46
CA THR A 103 15.53 -6.29 5.19
C THR A 103 14.04 -6.34 4.88
N VAL A 104 13.54 -7.53 4.51
CA VAL A 104 12.10 -7.79 4.36
C VAL A 104 11.49 -7.94 5.75
N VAL A 105 10.58 -7.04 6.10
CA VAL A 105 9.87 -7.03 7.39
C VAL A 105 8.52 -7.71 7.26
N ILE A 106 7.84 -7.51 6.12
CA ILE A 106 6.62 -8.21 5.77
C ILE A 106 6.84 -8.94 4.45
N PRO A 107 6.79 -10.27 4.44
CA PRO A 107 7.02 -11.04 3.22
C PRO A 107 5.89 -10.78 2.22
N ARG A 108 6.26 -10.80 0.94
CA ARG A 108 5.33 -10.68 -0.18
C ARG A 108 4.15 -11.64 -0.01
N SER A 109 2.96 -11.07 0.18
CA SER A 109 1.73 -11.81 0.44
C SER A 109 0.64 -11.38 -0.54
N PRO A 110 -0.19 -12.32 -1.06
CA PRO A 110 -1.27 -11.95 -1.96
C PRO A 110 -2.32 -11.16 -1.18
N MET A 111 -2.74 -10.03 -1.73
CA MET A 111 -3.94 -9.35 -1.24
C MET A 111 -5.14 -10.20 -1.62
N GLN A 112 -5.88 -10.65 -0.62
CA GLN A 112 -7.10 -11.42 -0.84
C GLN A 112 -8.16 -10.48 -1.42
N LEU A 113 -8.64 -10.77 -2.63
CA LEU A 113 -9.78 -10.05 -3.21
C LEU A 113 -10.97 -10.21 -2.26
N ALA A 114 -11.52 -9.11 -1.77
CA ALA A 114 -12.82 -9.17 -1.12
C ALA A 114 -13.89 -9.46 -2.19
N SER A 115 -14.83 -10.36 -1.86
CA SER A 115 -15.91 -10.78 -2.75
C SER A 115 -16.89 -9.63 -3.00
N GLY A 116 -16.64 -8.80 -4.01
CA GLY A 116 -17.61 -7.85 -4.54
C GLY A 116 -17.64 -6.45 -3.89
N ARG A 117 -18.56 -5.60 -4.39
CA ARG A 117 -18.62 -4.13 -4.25
C ARG A 117 -18.90 -3.58 -2.84
N ALA A 118 -18.82 -4.41 -1.80
CA ALA A 118 -19.11 -4.03 -0.42
C ALA A 118 -18.24 -4.87 0.54
N ALA A 119 -17.03 -4.41 0.84
CA ALA A 119 -16.22 -4.97 1.92
C ALA A 119 -15.10 -3.99 2.31
N PRO A 120 -15.33 -3.08 3.28
CA PRO A 120 -14.23 -2.48 4.03
C PRO A 120 -13.41 -3.62 4.66
N LEU A 121 -12.10 -3.40 4.77
CA LEU A 121 -11.11 -4.33 5.32
C LEU A 121 -11.55 -4.88 6.69
N MET A 122 -12.19 -6.04 6.72
CA MET A 122 -12.46 -6.80 7.95
C MET A 122 -11.31 -7.76 8.20
N THR A 123 -10.48 -7.47 9.19
CA THR A 123 -9.65 -8.49 9.82
C THR A 123 -10.46 -9.12 10.95
N GLU A 124 -11.18 -10.20 10.65
CA GLU A 124 -11.83 -11.03 11.67
C GLU A 124 -10.74 -11.65 12.58
N GLY A 125 -10.95 -11.58 13.88
CA GLY A 125 -10.17 -12.30 14.89
C GLY A 125 -11.06 -12.60 16.08
N ARG A 126 -11.51 -13.86 16.18
CA ARG A 126 -11.74 -14.49 17.48
C ARG A 126 -10.47 -15.19 17.91
#